data_AF-A0A1H7YKG0-F1
#
_entry.id   AF-A0A1H7YKG0-F1
#
_cell.length_a   1.000
_cell.length_b   1.000
_cell.length_c   1.000
_cell.angle_alpha   90.00
_cell.angle_beta   90.00
_cell.angle_gamma   90.00
#
_symmetry.space_group_name_H-M   'P 1'
#
loop_
_entity.id
_entity.type
_entity.pdbx_description
1 polymer ?
#
loop_
_entity_poly.entity_id
_entity_poly.type
_entity_poly.pdbx_seq_one_letter_code
_entity_poly.pdbx_strand_id
1 'polypeptide(L)'
;MRRINHLRMQKFSPSRHSFPALPKSEICEMSAATLRTLVAQRKLSPVEVVGEVLRRADAVQPLLNCFVTLCHEQAMEQARSAEAALMKGEASGLLHGLPFTVKDIVDTQDVRTTYGSMLHRDHVPERDAVAVARMRRAGAILIGKTTSSEFGAKCLTDAPLFGSTRNAWDSTRTSGGSSGGAAASIAAGVAPLAIATDGGGSTRIPAACNGVVGLKQSLGVVPHSQVQDAFGNYTYVTPTTRDVADTALMLQAMTGAHGSDPWSLGVPAQPYFDALRPGGDLRGKRVLYCATPKGRPVSADVAAAFEAALETLHSMGAELEQMSGEGYDVEPVWRVINHTSWRGRFAPLAAAHADQLSPSLLKQLALAEHVDGVAFQQAMFARTALFRTVQAQLETHDFIFTPTLSRTALPIDQDLFGSIEIDGESFAELRPNWFPWTMPFNLTGHPAISLPCGAGSDGLPIGMQLVGRFREDQQLLQAAAAFEAAHRPANALPVLPF
;
A
#
# COMPACT_ATOMS: atom_id res chain seq x y z
N MET A 1 -39.56 -29.11 34.65
CA MET A 1 -39.42 -27.87 33.86
C MET A 1 -38.91 -26.76 34.78
N ARG A 2 -37.96 -25.98 34.28
CA ARG A 2 -36.94 -25.20 35.00
C ARG A 2 -37.53 -24.03 35.81
N ARG A 3 -37.04 -23.86 37.05
CA ARG A 3 -37.11 -22.60 37.82
C ARG A 3 -35.80 -21.84 37.61
N ILE A 4 -35.87 -20.59 37.17
CA ILE A 4 -34.78 -19.63 37.21
C ILE A 4 -35.11 -18.65 38.34
N ASN A 5 -34.25 -18.62 39.35
CA ASN A 5 -34.29 -17.64 40.44
C ASN A 5 -33.36 -16.47 40.12
N HIS A 6 -33.81 -15.28 40.47
CA HIS A 6 -33.11 -14.01 40.43
C HIS A 6 -31.76 -14.03 41.18
N LEU A 7 -30.74 -13.42 40.59
CA LEU A 7 -29.58 -12.89 41.30
C LEU A 7 -29.27 -11.47 40.81
N ARG A 8 -29.12 -10.60 41.82
CA ARG A 8 -28.94 -9.15 41.78
C ARG A 8 -27.77 -8.70 40.91
N MET A 9 -27.99 -7.65 40.11
CA MET A 9 -26.92 -6.78 39.62
C MET A 9 -26.25 -6.06 40.80
N GLN A 10 -24.98 -6.36 41.07
CA GLN A 10 -24.10 -5.48 41.83
C GLN A 10 -23.53 -4.42 40.89
N LYS A 11 -23.70 -3.15 41.26
CA LYS A 11 -23.00 -2.01 40.65
C LYS A 11 -21.52 -2.13 40.95
N PHE A 12 -20.69 -2.31 39.92
CA PHE A 12 -19.24 -2.16 40.02
C PHE A 12 -18.83 -0.74 39.64
N SER A 13 -17.98 -0.15 40.48
CA SER A 13 -17.28 1.13 40.29
C SER A 13 -16.14 0.96 39.27
N PRO A 14 -15.79 1.99 38.45
CA PRO A 14 -14.78 1.85 37.42
C PRO A 14 -13.38 1.94 38.03
N SER A 15 -12.70 0.82 38.16
CA SER A 15 -11.26 0.77 38.46
C SER A 15 -10.56 -0.15 37.47
N ARG A 16 -9.78 0.46 36.56
CA ARG A 16 -8.71 -0.12 35.73
C ARG A 16 -8.86 -1.63 35.47
N HIS A 17 -9.64 -1.98 34.45
CA HIS A 17 -9.75 -3.36 33.97
C HIS A 17 -8.65 -3.63 32.94
N SER A 18 -7.57 -4.29 33.38
CA SER A 18 -6.70 -5.06 32.49
C SER A 18 -7.46 -6.30 32.07
N PHE A 19 -7.84 -6.36 30.80
CA PHE A 19 -8.33 -7.57 30.13
C PHE A 19 -7.13 -8.45 29.72
N PRO A 20 -7.32 -9.77 29.58
CA PRO A 20 -6.20 -10.69 29.38
C PRO A 20 -5.49 -10.40 28.05
N ALA A 21 -4.20 -10.07 28.14
CA ALA A 21 -3.33 -9.95 26.98
C ALA A 21 -3.29 -11.29 26.22
N LEU A 22 -3.56 -11.26 24.91
CA LEU A 22 -2.99 -12.29 24.05
C LEU A 22 -1.48 -12.23 24.22
N PRO A 23 -0.77 -13.36 24.43
CA PRO A 23 0.67 -13.32 24.35
C PRO A 23 1.04 -12.72 22.98
N LYS A 24 2.09 -11.90 22.94
CA LYS A 24 2.75 -11.58 21.66
C LYS A 24 2.89 -12.89 20.91
N SER A 25 2.20 -13.00 19.79
CA SER A 25 2.47 -14.09 18.88
C SER A 25 3.72 -13.66 18.13
N GLU A 26 4.87 -14.16 18.58
CA GLU A 26 6.15 -13.92 17.92
C GLU A 26 6.03 -14.18 16.40
N ILE A 27 5.20 -15.14 15.98
CA ILE A 27 4.92 -15.48 14.58
C ILE A 27 4.35 -14.29 13.79
N CYS A 28 3.34 -13.58 14.33
CA CYS A 28 2.72 -12.44 13.65
C CYS A 28 3.66 -11.23 13.55
N GLU A 29 4.66 -11.13 14.44
CA GLU A 29 5.66 -10.06 14.43
C GLU A 29 6.83 -10.35 13.47
N MET A 30 7.07 -11.64 13.13
CA MET A 30 8.14 -12.04 12.22
C MET A 30 7.94 -11.48 10.80
N SER A 31 9.06 -11.20 10.11
CA SER A 31 9.05 -10.89 8.67
C SER A 31 8.77 -12.14 7.85
N ALA A 32 8.26 -11.99 6.63
CA ALA A 32 8.12 -13.07 5.66
C ALA A 32 9.46 -13.74 5.37
N ALA A 33 10.56 -12.99 5.31
CA ALA A 33 11.90 -13.53 5.15
C ALA A 33 12.32 -14.49 6.29
N THR A 34 11.99 -14.14 7.54
CA THR A 34 12.23 -15.01 8.70
C THR A 34 11.30 -16.21 8.68
N LEU A 35 9.99 -16.01 8.44
CA LEU A 35 9.02 -17.11 8.35
C LEU A 35 9.42 -18.12 7.26
N ARG A 36 9.84 -17.63 6.08
CA ARG A 36 10.35 -18.47 4.98
C ARG A 36 11.47 -19.39 5.45
N THR A 37 12.43 -18.83 6.19
CA THR A 37 13.58 -19.57 6.69
C THR A 37 13.18 -20.63 7.71
N LEU A 38 12.30 -20.27 8.66
CA LEU A 38 11.85 -21.18 9.71
C LEU A 38 10.97 -22.31 9.16
N VAL A 39 10.09 -22.01 8.20
CA VAL A 39 9.28 -23.02 7.50
C VAL A 39 10.17 -23.96 6.70
N ALA A 40 11.12 -23.45 5.92
CA ALA A 40 12.05 -24.29 5.16
C ALA A 40 12.90 -25.20 6.07
N GLN A 41 13.24 -24.74 7.28
CA GLN A 41 13.96 -25.51 8.29
C GLN A 41 13.06 -26.45 9.12
N ARG A 42 11.75 -26.47 8.86
CA ARG A 42 10.74 -27.24 9.63
C ARG A 42 10.72 -26.87 11.12
N LYS A 43 11.08 -25.63 11.44
CA LYS A 43 11.01 -25.06 12.79
C LYS A 43 9.66 -24.42 13.08
N LEU A 44 8.92 -24.06 12.03
CA LEU A 44 7.53 -23.64 12.07
C LEU A 44 6.77 -24.34 10.95
N SER A 45 5.55 -24.77 11.22
CA SER A 45 4.64 -25.31 10.22
C SER A 45 3.85 -24.20 9.51
N PRO A 46 3.57 -24.32 8.20
CA PRO A 46 2.56 -23.48 7.53
C PRO A 46 1.20 -23.45 8.26
N VAL A 47 0.80 -24.55 8.91
CA VAL A 47 -0.45 -24.64 9.68
C VAL A 47 -0.40 -23.74 10.90
N GLU A 48 0.71 -23.74 11.63
CA GLU A 48 0.92 -22.85 12.79
C GLU A 48 0.92 -21.39 12.36
N VAL A 49 1.63 -21.07 11.27
CA VAL A 49 1.72 -19.71 10.73
C VAL A 49 0.36 -19.19 10.30
N VAL A 50 -0.36 -19.93 9.44
CA VAL A 50 -1.66 -19.49 8.90
C VAL A 50 -2.74 -19.44 9.98
N GLY A 51 -2.77 -20.43 10.88
CA GLY A 51 -3.73 -20.44 11.98
C GLY A 51 -3.62 -19.21 12.88
N GLU A 52 -2.38 -18.81 13.19
CA GLU A 52 -2.11 -17.65 14.01
C GLU A 52 -2.41 -16.32 13.29
N VAL A 53 -2.09 -16.23 12.00
CA VAL A 53 -2.47 -15.08 11.16
C VAL A 53 -4.00 -14.92 11.08
N LEU A 54 -4.75 -15.99 10.89
CA LEU A 54 -6.23 -15.94 10.87
C LEU A 54 -6.80 -15.50 12.22
N ARG A 55 -6.27 -16.04 13.32
CA ARG A 55 -6.65 -15.63 14.69
C ARG A 55 -6.40 -14.13 14.93
N ARG A 56 -5.27 -13.63 14.45
CA ARG A 56 -4.94 -12.20 14.50
C ARG A 56 -5.87 -11.37 13.61
N ALA A 57 -6.20 -11.85 12.41
CA ALA A 57 -7.15 -11.20 11.50
C ALA A 57 -8.52 -11.02 12.15
N ASP A 58 -9.05 -12.08 12.77
CA ASP A 58 -10.34 -12.05 13.48
C ASP A 58 -10.34 -11.06 14.64
N ALA A 59 -9.24 -10.96 15.38
CA ALA A 59 -9.11 -10.04 16.51
C ALA A 59 -9.07 -8.57 16.07
N VAL A 60 -8.42 -8.25 14.95
CA VAL A 60 -8.29 -6.86 14.47
C VAL A 60 -9.47 -6.41 13.64
N GLN A 61 -10.21 -7.34 13.01
CA GLN A 61 -11.31 -7.02 12.11
C GLN A 61 -12.39 -6.11 12.72
N PRO A 62 -12.93 -6.36 13.93
CA PRO A 62 -13.94 -5.47 14.51
C PRO A 62 -13.38 -4.10 14.91
N LEU A 63 -12.06 -3.97 15.06
CA LEU A 63 -11.40 -2.72 15.45
C LEU A 63 -11.05 -1.86 14.23
N LEU A 64 -10.44 -2.46 13.21
CA LEU A 64 -9.83 -1.75 12.08
C LEU A 64 -10.62 -1.90 10.78
N ASN A 65 -11.46 -2.93 10.67
CA ASN A 65 -12.23 -3.24 9.46
C ASN A 65 -11.32 -3.37 8.22
N CYS A 66 -10.34 -4.27 8.30
CA CYS A 66 -9.31 -4.45 7.27
C CYS A 66 -9.73 -5.36 6.11
N PHE A 67 -10.72 -6.23 6.31
CA PHE A 67 -11.08 -7.29 5.38
C PHE A 67 -12.53 -7.19 4.89
N VAL A 68 -12.73 -7.43 3.59
CA VAL A 68 -14.06 -7.66 3.00
C VAL A 68 -14.42 -9.14 3.05
N THR A 69 -13.42 -10.01 2.83
CA THR A 69 -13.57 -11.47 2.83
C THR A 69 -12.37 -12.10 3.54
N LEU A 70 -12.60 -13.01 4.47
CA LEU A 70 -11.56 -13.86 5.08
C LEU A 70 -11.75 -15.30 4.59
N CYS A 71 -10.65 -15.97 4.25
CA CYS A 71 -10.64 -17.28 3.60
C CYS A 71 -10.29 -18.41 4.59
N HIS A 72 -10.86 -18.42 5.79
CA HIS A 72 -10.46 -19.33 6.89
C HIS A 72 -10.27 -20.80 6.47
N GLU A 73 -11.32 -21.43 5.93
CA GLU A 73 -11.29 -22.85 5.58
C GLU A 73 -10.30 -23.14 4.45
N GLN A 74 -10.35 -22.36 3.38
CA GLN A 74 -9.48 -22.50 2.22
C GLN A 74 -8.00 -22.29 2.58
N ALA A 75 -7.70 -21.28 3.41
CA ALA A 75 -6.35 -20.98 3.85
C ALA A 75 -5.77 -22.09 4.75
N MET A 76 -6.56 -22.61 5.69
CA MET A 76 -6.13 -23.73 6.54
C MET A 76 -5.92 -25.02 5.74
N GLU A 77 -6.75 -25.28 4.73
CA GLU A 77 -6.58 -26.45 3.86
C GLU A 77 -5.31 -26.35 2.99
N GLN A 78 -5.03 -25.16 2.45
CA GLN A 78 -3.78 -24.88 1.74
C GLN A 78 -2.57 -25.00 2.68
N ALA A 79 -2.70 -24.57 3.94
CA ALA A 79 -1.64 -24.70 4.94
C ALA A 79 -1.31 -26.17 5.25
N ARG A 80 -2.32 -27.03 5.44
CA ARG A 80 -2.12 -28.48 5.63
C ARG A 80 -1.46 -29.12 4.41
N SER A 81 -1.88 -28.71 3.22
CA SER A 81 -1.29 -29.18 1.96
C SER A 81 0.18 -28.77 1.84
N ALA A 82 0.51 -27.52 2.18
CA ALA A 82 1.88 -27.00 2.17
C ALA A 82 2.78 -27.69 3.20
N GLU A 83 2.27 -27.97 4.40
CA GLU A 83 2.96 -28.75 5.43
C GLU A 83 3.23 -30.19 4.96
N ALA A 84 2.22 -30.87 4.41
CA ALA A 84 2.37 -32.23 3.91
C ALA A 84 3.43 -32.33 2.81
N ALA A 85 3.47 -31.38 1.87
CA ALA A 85 4.49 -31.29 0.83
C ALA A 85 5.90 -31.09 1.42
N LEU A 86 6.03 -30.19 2.40
CA LEU A 86 7.29 -29.92 3.10
C LEU A 86 7.82 -31.16 3.83
N MET A 87 6.93 -31.94 4.47
CA MET A 87 7.28 -33.17 5.19
C MET A 87 7.71 -34.30 4.25
N LYS A 88 7.15 -34.36 3.03
CA LYS A 88 7.58 -35.28 1.98
C LYS A 88 8.90 -34.90 1.31
N GLY A 89 9.44 -33.70 1.60
CA GLY A 89 10.68 -33.20 0.98
C GLY A 89 10.48 -32.71 -0.45
N GLU A 90 9.25 -32.32 -0.81
CA GLU A 90 8.97 -31.71 -2.11
C GLU A 90 9.62 -30.33 -2.24
N ALA A 91 9.91 -29.91 -3.47
CA ALA A 91 10.53 -28.61 -3.72
C ALA A 91 9.63 -27.47 -3.22
N SER A 92 10.17 -26.63 -2.34
CA SER A 92 9.46 -25.47 -1.78
C SER A 92 9.59 -24.26 -2.70
N GLY A 93 8.46 -23.65 -3.06
CA GLY A 93 8.43 -22.38 -3.79
C GLY A 93 9.01 -21.21 -2.97
N LEU A 94 9.24 -20.07 -3.64
CA LEU A 94 9.85 -18.88 -3.02
C LEU A 94 9.12 -18.41 -1.74
N LEU A 95 7.80 -18.58 -1.70
CA LEU A 95 6.90 -18.15 -0.64
C LEU A 95 6.15 -19.33 0.01
N HIS A 96 6.70 -20.55 -0.08
CA HIS A 96 6.02 -21.78 0.37
C HIS A 96 5.47 -21.67 1.79
N GLY A 97 4.15 -21.80 1.93
CA GLY A 97 3.47 -21.77 3.22
C GLY A 97 3.29 -20.39 3.84
N LEU A 98 3.68 -19.30 3.16
CA LEU A 98 3.59 -17.96 3.73
C LEU A 98 2.22 -17.31 3.49
N PRO A 99 1.63 -16.66 4.51
CA PRO A 99 0.35 -15.97 4.37
C PRO A 99 0.48 -14.66 3.60
N PHE A 100 -0.48 -14.38 2.72
CA PHE A 100 -0.62 -13.07 2.07
C PHE A 100 -2.08 -12.62 1.96
N THR A 101 -2.29 -11.32 1.79
CA THR A 101 -3.62 -10.72 1.56
C THR A 101 -3.66 -10.01 0.21
N VAL A 102 -4.87 -9.77 -0.31
CA VAL A 102 -5.05 -9.14 -1.62
C VAL A 102 -6.11 -8.06 -1.54
N LYS A 103 -5.79 -6.85 -1.98
CA LYS A 103 -6.75 -5.75 -2.10
C LYS A 103 -7.98 -6.16 -2.91
N ASP A 104 -9.16 -5.80 -2.43
CA ASP A 104 -10.45 -6.24 -2.99
C ASP A 104 -10.78 -5.72 -4.40
N ILE A 105 -9.89 -4.92 -5.01
CA ILE A 105 -10.02 -4.54 -6.43
C ILE A 105 -9.13 -5.37 -7.37
N VAL A 106 -8.37 -6.32 -6.83
CA VAL A 106 -7.53 -7.24 -7.58
C VAL A 106 -8.25 -8.59 -7.64
N ASP A 107 -8.38 -9.13 -8.85
CA ASP A 107 -9.16 -10.35 -9.09
C ASP A 107 -8.48 -11.55 -8.46
N THR A 108 -9.28 -12.34 -7.75
CA THR A 108 -8.86 -13.59 -7.12
C THR A 108 -9.88 -14.67 -7.46
N GLN A 109 -9.45 -15.69 -8.18
CA GLN A 109 -10.27 -16.84 -8.51
C GLN A 109 -10.77 -17.51 -7.23
N ASP A 110 -12.04 -17.93 -7.25
CA ASP A 110 -12.72 -18.66 -6.16
C ASP A 110 -12.88 -17.88 -4.84
N VAL A 111 -12.53 -16.58 -4.83
CA VAL A 111 -12.67 -15.71 -3.66
C VAL A 111 -13.41 -14.44 -4.02
N ARG A 112 -14.47 -14.15 -3.25
CA ARG A 112 -15.34 -13.00 -3.45
C ARG A 112 -14.56 -11.68 -3.51
N THR A 113 -14.67 -11.00 -4.64
CA THR A 113 -13.97 -9.74 -4.97
C THR A 113 -15.01 -8.69 -5.32
N THR A 114 -15.20 -7.71 -4.46
CA THR A 114 -16.37 -6.81 -4.56
C THR A 114 -16.05 -5.45 -5.13
N TYR A 115 -14.78 -5.16 -5.36
CA TYR A 115 -14.29 -3.84 -5.74
C TYR A 115 -14.76 -2.72 -4.78
N GLY A 116 -15.10 -3.06 -3.53
CA GLY A 116 -15.75 -2.17 -2.57
C GLY A 116 -17.14 -1.67 -2.97
N SER A 117 -17.78 -2.23 -4.00
CA SER A 117 -19.06 -1.74 -4.54
C SER A 117 -20.22 -2.67 -4.24
N MET A 118 -21.39 -2.08 -3.95
CA MET A 118 -22.63 -2.85 -3.75
C MET A 118 -23.02 -3.66 -4.98
N LEU A 119 -22.68 -3.17 -6.17
CA LEU A 119 -22.99 -3.81 -7.45
C LEU A 119 -22.25 -5.13 -7.66
N HIS A 120 -21.15 -5.33 -6.94
CA HIS A 120 -20.31 -6.53 -7.04
C HIS A 120 -20.25 -7.27 -5.70
N ARG A 121 -21.23 -7.07 -4.81
CA ARG A 121 -21.27 -7.63 -3.45
C ARG A 121 -20.99 -9.13 -3.37
N ASP A 122 -21.46 -9.89 -4.37
CA ASP A 122 -21.39 -11.35 -4.46
C ASP A 122 -20.51 -11.80 -5.65
N HIS A 123 -19.74 -10.90 -6.26
CA HIS A 123 -18.90 -11.21 -7.42
C HIS A 123 -17.72 -12.10 -7.02
N VAL A 124 -17.53 -13.20 -7.76
CA VAL A 124 -16.38 -14.09 -7.67
C VAL A 124 -15.72 -14.13 -9.05
N PRO A 125 -14.49 -13.62 -9.20
CA PRO A 125 -13.78 -13.65 -10.48
C PRO A 125 -13.53 -15.08 -10.98
N GLU A 126 -13.59 -15.26 -12.30
CA GLU A 126 -13.29 -16.56 -12.94
C GLU A 126 -11.80 -16.91 -12.95
N ARG A 127 -10.92 -15.90 -12.79
CA ARG A 127 -9.47 -16.06 -12.91
C ARG A 127 -8.75 -15.13 -11.94
N ASP A 128 -7.59 -15.57 -11.48
CA ASP A 128 -6.66 -14.75 -10.73
C ASP A 128 -6.08 -13.63 -11.62
N ALA A 129 -5.91 -12.44 -11.06
CA ALA A 129 -4.98 -11.47 -11.60
C ALA A 129 -3.55 -12.05 -11.63
N VAL A 130 -2.73 -11.64 -12.58
CA VAL A 130 -1.40 -12.26 -12.79
C VAL A 130 -0.53 -12.24 -11.53
N ALA A 131 -0.54 -11.13 -10.78
CA ALA A 131 0.21 -11.03 -9.53
C ALA A 131 -0.27 -12.06 -8.48
N VAL A 132 -1.58 -12.27 -8.36
CA VAL A 132 -2.16 -13.26 -7.43
C VAL A 132 -1.76 -14.67 -7.86
N ALA A 133 -1.94 -15.00 -9.15
CA ALA A 133 -1.57 -16.31 -9.69
C ALA A 133 -0.08 -16.62 -9.46
N ARG A 134 0.79 -15.62 -9.57
CA ARG A 134 2.23 -15.75 -9.29
C ARG A 134 2.53 -15.95 -7.82
N MET A 135 1.88 -15.23 -6.91
CA MET A 135 2.03 -15.44 -5.46
C MET A 135 1.61 -16.87 -5.07
N ARG A 136 0.47 -17.36 -5.58
CA ARG A 136 0.01 -18.75 -5.34
C ARG A 136 0.97 -19.78 -5.91
N ARG A 137 1.49 -19.56 -7.13
CA ARG A 137 2.50 -20.44 -7.75
C ARG A 137 3.81 -20.47 -6.96
N ALA A 138 4.17 -19.37 -6.31
CA ALA A 138 5.31 -19.30 -5.40
C ALA A 138 5.06 -20.05 -4.07
N GLY A 139 3.86 -20.61 -3.85
CA GLY A 139 3.49 -21.39 -2.67
C GLY A 139 2.88 -20.56 -1.55
N ALA A 140 2.56 -19.28 -1.79
CA ALA A 140 1.91 -18.42 -0.79
C ALA A 140 0.43 -18.77 -0.61
N ILE A 141 -0.08 -18.56 0.59
CA ILE A 141 -1.44 -18.92 1.02
C ILE A 141 -2.27 -17.66 1.20
N LEU A 142 -3.38 -17.56 0.47
CA LEU A 142 -4.26 -16.39 0.51
C LEU A 142 -5.12 -16.42 1.78
N ILE A 143 -5.01 -15.37 2.60
CA ILE A 143 -5.74 -15.23 3.86
C ILE A 143 -7.07 -14.51 3.67
N GLY A 144 -7.14 -13.56 2.74
CA GLY A 144 -8.37 -12.80 2.51
C GLY A 144 -8.21 -11.60 1.59
N LYS A 145 -9.36 -10.97 1.34
CA LYS A 145 -9.49 -9.75 0.53
C LYS A 145 -9.55 -8.52 1.43
N THR A 146 -8.61 -7.61 1.29
CA THR A 146 -8.53 -6.40 2.11
C THR A 146 -9.38 -5.27 1.54
N THR A 147 -9.97 -4.48 2.43
CA THR A 147 -10.81 -3.32 2.10
C THR A 147 -10.06 -2.30 1.25
N SER A 148 -10.82 -1.66 0.36
CA SER A 148 -10.37 -0.62 -0.55
C SER A 148 -11.50 0.38 -0.76
N SER A 149 -11.19 1.65 -1.01
CA SER A 149 -12.23 2.55 -1.51
C SER A 149 -12.89 2.00 -2.77
N GLU A 150 -14.15 2.34 -2.98
CA GLU A 150 -14.96 1.84 -4.11
C GLU A 150 -14.21 2.04 -5.44
N PHE A 151 -13.93 0.94 -6.15
CA PHE A 151 -13.11 0.85 -7.36
C PHE A 151 -11.69 1.46 -7.27
N GLY A 152 -11.21 1.73 -6.07
CA GLY A 152 -9.96 2.45 -5.82
C GLY A 152 -10.06 3.95 -6.12
N ALA A 153 -11.26 4.52 -6.17
CA ALA A 153 -11.50 5.87 -6.67
C ALA A 153 -11.05 7.00 -5.73
N LYS A 154 -10.61 6.72 -4.50
CA LYS A 154 -10.17 7.77 -3.57
C LYS A 154 -9.07 7.36 -2.61
N CYS A 155 -8.37 8.36 -2.09
CA CYS A 155 -7.27 8.24 -1.13
C CYS A 155 -7.72 8.01 0.33
N LEU A 156 -9.00 7.71 0.56
CA LEU A 156 -9.58 7.40 1.88
C LEU A 156 -10.26 6.04 1.76
N THR A 157 -9.93 5.08 2.63
CA THR A 157 -10.45 3.71 2.51
C THR A 157 -11.80 3.58 3.20
N ASP A 158 -12.82 3.98 2.48
CA ASP A 158 -14.20 3.70 2.81
C ASP A 158 -15.02 3.40 1.56
N ALA A 159 -16.03 2.54 1.70
CA ALA A 159 -16.94 2.21 0.62
C ALA A 159 -18.33 1.82 1.17
N PRO A 160 -19.40 1.97 0.37
CA PRO A 160 -20.77 1.67 0.82
C PRO A 160 -20.94 0.26 1.38
N LEU A 161 -20.19 -0.71 0.87
CA LEU A 161 -20.32 -2.13 1.24
C LEU A 161 -19.84 -2.45 2.68
N PHE A 162 -18.81 -1.78 3.16
CA PHE A 162 -18.14 -2.17 4.41
C PHE A 162 -17.87 -0.98 5.36
N GLY A 163 -18.20 0.25 4.98
CA GLY A 163 -17.89 1.44 5.77
C GLY A 163 -16.42 1.83 5.69
N SER A 164 -15.84 2.35 6.77
CA SER A 164 -14.46 2.86 6.80
C SER A 164 -13.48 1.88 7.42
N THR A 165 -12.28 1.81 6.85
CA THR A 165 -11.11 1.17 7.46
C THR A 165 -10.36 2.20 8.29
N ARG A 166 -10.00 1.81 9.51
CA ARG A 166 -9.35 2.70 10.48
C ARG A 166 -7.84 2.59 10.42
N ASN A 167 -7.15 3.66 10.81
CA ASN A 167 -5.70 3.63 10.97
C ASN A 167 -5.30 2.65 12.08
N ALA A 168 -4.21 1.91 11.87
CA ALA A 168 -3.71 0.94 12.85
C ALA A 168 -3.17 1.60 14.13
N TRP A 169 -2.82 2.89 14.11
CA TRP A 169 -2.27 3.63 15.24
C TRP A 169 -3.33 4.46 15.99
N ASP A 170 -4.38 4.89 15.30
CA ASP A 170 -5.49 5.66 15.89
C ASP A 170 -6.80 5.42 15.13
N SER A 171 -7.77 4.81 15.81
CA SER A 171 -9.07 4.48 15.23
C SER A 171 -9.91 5.70 14.79
N THR A 172 -9.55 6.92 15.21
CA THR A 172 -10.19 8.18 14.80
C THR A 172 -9.62 8.75 13.50
N ARG A 173 -8.58 8.12 12.95
CA ARG A 173 -7.88 8.55 11.74
C ARG A 173 -8.13 7.62 10.56
N THR A 174 -7.99 8.18 9.36
CA THR A 174 -8.01 7.41 8.12
C THR A 174 -6.81 6.47 8.04
N SER A 175 -7.00 5.27 7.50
CA SER A 175 -5.91 4.39 7.11
C SER A 175 -5.15 4.90 5.87
N GLY A 176 -5.58 6.01 5.26
CA GLY A 176 -5.21 6.37 3.90
C GLY A 176 -5.81 5.39 2.89
N GLY A 177 -5.56 5.61 1.61
CA GLY A 177 -6.19 4.82 0.56
C GLY A 177 -5.59 5.01 -0.83
N SER A 178 -6.04 4.22 -1.81
CA SER A 178 -7.16 3.28 -1.69
C SER A 178 -6.83 1.92 -1.06
N SER A 179 -5.56 1.61 -0.76
CA SER A 179 -5.16 0.29 -0.21
C SER A 179 -5.10 0.26 1.34
N GLY A 180 -6.06 0.89 2.01
CA GLY A 180 -6.04 1.04 3.47
C GLY A 180 -6.10 -0.27 4.25
N GLY A 181 -6.97 -1.20 3.85
CA GLY A 181 -7.07 -2.52 4.51
C GLY A 181 -5.77 -3.31 4.44
N ALA A 182 -5.07 -3.23 3.30
CA ALA A 182 -3.75 -3.83 3.15
C ALA A 182 -2.77 -3.22 4.17
N ALA A 183 -2.54 -1.91 4.14
CA ALA A 183 -1.57 -1.27 5.03
C ALA A 183 -1.92 -1.43 6.52
N ALA A 184 -3.18 -1.26 6.90
CA ALA A 184 -3.63 -1.41 8.29
C ALA A 184 -3.46 -2.86 8.79
N SER A 185 -3.76 -3.87 7.95
CA SER A 185 -3.54 -5.28 8.33
C SER A 185 -2.07 -5.65 8.48
N ILE A 186 -1.19 -5.13 7.61
CA ILE A 186 0.26 -5.32 7.69
C ILE A 186 0.81 -4.66 8.96
N ALA A 187 0.39 -3.43 9.24
CA ALA A 187 0.78 -2.67 10.43
C ALA A 187 0.32 -3.37 11.72
N ALA A 188 -0.91 -3.93 11.72
CA ALA A 188 -1.44 -4.67 12.86
C ALA A 188 -0.82 -6.07 13.05
N GLY A 189 0.12 -6.49 12.20
CA GLY A 189 0.78 -7.79 12.30
C GLY A 189 -0.08 -8.98 11.86
N VAL A 190 -1.11 -8.76 11.03
CA VAL A 190 -1.98 -9.87 10.56
C VAL A 190 -1.19 -10.79 9.63
N ALA A 191 -0.83 -10.30 8.45
CA ALA A 191 0.02 -11.02 7.50
C ALA A 191 1.29 -10.18 7.24
N PRO A 192 2.38 -10.78 6.74
CA PRO A 192 3.58 -10.04 6.37
C PRO A 192 3.53 -9.47 4.95
N LEU A 193 2.70 -10.04 4.07
CA LEU A 193 2.63 -9.71 2.64
C LEU A 193 1.21 -9.28 2.23
N ALA A 194 1.07 -8.14 1.53
CA ALA A 194 -0.19 -7.70 0.98
C ALA A 194 -0.04 -7.17 -0.45
N ILE A 195 -0.87 -7.69 -1.37
CA ILE A 195 -1.02 -7.10 -2.70
C ILE A 195 -1.93 -5.89 -2.57
N ALA A 196 -1.41 -4.74 -3.02
CA ALA A 196 -2.09 -3.46 -3.09
C ALA A 196 -2.14 -2.95 -4.54
N THR A 197 -2.67 -1.74 -4.75
CA THR A 197 -2.57 -1.06 -6.04
C THR A 197 -2.30 0.44 -5.86
N ASP A 198 -1.62 1.03 -6.84
CA ASP A 198 -1.20 2.44 -6.82
C ASP A 198 -1.51 3.09 -8.17
N GLY A 199 -2.33 4.15 -8.22
CA GLY A 199 -2.60 4.95 -9.44
C GLY A 199 -2.37 6.47 -9.27
N GLY A 200 -2.08 6.87 -8.04
CA GLY A 200 -1.83 8.25 -7.61
C GLY A 200 -1.25 8.28 -6.20
N GLY A 201 -0.63 7.19 -5.74
CA GLY A 201 -0.18 6.99 -4.37
C GLY A 201 -0.96 5.95 -3.57
N SER A 202 -1.89 5.21 -4.18
CA SER A 202 -2.79 4.32 -3.42
C SER A 202 -2.12 3.17 -2.65
N THR A 203 -0.82 2.95 -2.83
CA THR A 203 -0.01 2.08 -1.98
C THR A 203 0.86 2.89 -1.01
N ARG A 204 1.49 3.96 -1.51
CA ARG A 204 2.40 4.81 -0.71
C ARG A 204 1.68 5.65 0.35
N ILE A 205 0.51 6.21 0.04
CA ILE A 205 -0.33 6.99 0.98
C ILE A 205 -0.72 6.14 2.21
N PRO A 206 -1.39 4.98 2.05
CA PRO A 206 -1.74 4.17 3.22
C PRO A 206 -0.50 3.56 3.91
N ALA A 207 0.59 3.30 3.18
CA ALA A 207 1.85 2.87 3.80
C ALA A 207 2.41 3.92 4.76
N ALA A 208 2.48 5.19 4.33
CA ALA A 208 2.89 6.31 5.17
C ALA A 208 1.92 6.53 6.35
N CYS A 209 0.61 6.41 6.14
CA CYS A 209 -0.39 6.57 7.21
C CYS A 209 -0.26 5.53 8.32
N ASN A 210 0.14 4.29 8.00
CA ASN A 210 0.17 3.17 8.95
C ASN A 210 1.59 2.74 9.35
N GLY A 211 2.63 3.44 8.89
CA GLY A 211 4.01 3.14 9.25
C GLY A 211 4.48 1.79 8.71
N VAL A 212 4.18 1.50 7.44
CA VAL A 212 4.63 0.29 6.74
C VAL A 212 5.34 0.65 5.44
N VAL A 213 5.93 -0.34 4.78
CA VAL A 213 6.63 -0.17 3.49
C VAL A 213 5.64 -0.35 2.34
N GLY A 214 5.64 0.60 1.41
CA GLY A 214 4.82 0.56 0.19
C GLY A 214 5.63 0.89 -1.04
N LEU A 215 5.82 -0.08 -1.95
CA LEU A 215 6.57 0.11 -3.19
C LEU A 215 5.62 0.21 -4.39
N LYS A 216 5.76 1.28 -5.17
CA LYS A 216 5.27 1.36 -6.54
C LYS A 216 6.44 1.17 -7.49
N GLN A 217 6.63 -0.06 -7.97
CA GLN A 217 7.70 -0.44 -8.90
C GLN A 217 7.62 0.29 -10.24
N SER A 218 8.63 0.11 -11.09
CA SER A 218 8.65 0.65 -12.45
C SER A 218 7.49 0.09 -13.28
N LEU A 219 6.95 0.91 -14.19
CA LEU A 219 5.85 0.49 -15.07
C LEU A 219 6.22 -0.78 -15.83
N GLY A 220 5.39 -1.82 -15.73
CA GLY A 220 5.59 -3.11 -16.39
C GLY A 220 6.51 -4.11 -15.68
N VAL A 221 7.09 -3.79 -14.51
CA VAL A 221 7.83 -4.79 -13.70
C VAL A 221 6.89 -5.87 -13.18
N VAL A 222 5.75 -5.44 -12.62
CA VAL A 222 4.61 -6.33 -12.37
C VAL A 222 3.54 -6.01 -13.42
N PRO A 223 3.10 -7.00 -14.21
CA PRO A 223 2.09 -6.80 -15.24
C PRO A 223 0.73 -6.50 -14.62
N HIS A 224 0.01 -5.53 -15.17
CA HIS A 224 -1.33 -5.17 -14.72
C HIS A 224 -2.42 -5.83 -15.60
N SER A 225 -2.75 -7.09 -15.34
CA SER A 225 -3.65 -7.88 -16.21
C SER A 225 -5.11 -7.41 -16.28
N GLN A 226 -5.54 -6.52 -15.38
CA GLN A 226 -6.92 -6.02 -15.30
C GLN A 226 -7.10 -4.58 -15.78
N VAL A 227 -6.03 -3.89 -16.22
CA VAL A 227 -6.16 -2.48 -16.63
C VAL A 227 -6.86 -2.44 -18.00
N GLN A 228 -7.86 -1.57 -18.15
CA GLN A 228 -8.58 -1.45 -19.42
C GLN A 228 -7.75 -0.76 -20.50
N ASP A 229 -7.08 0.35 -20.14
CA ASP A 229 -6.12 1.02 -21.01
C ASP A 229 -4.69 0.58 -20.65
N ALA A 230 -4.27 -0.52 -21.26
CA ALA A 230 -2.94 -1.05 -21.06
C ALA A 230 -1.86 -0.18 -21.74
N PHE A 231 -2.19 0.60 -22.78
CA PHE A 231 -1.21 1.45 -23.47
C PHE A 231 -0.98 2.76 -22.73
N GLY A 232 -2.03 3.41 -22.22
CA GLY A 232 -1.92 4.62 -21.40
C GLY A 232 -1.59 4.35 -19.93
N ASN A 233 -1.23 3.12 -19.54
CA ASN A 233 -1.18 2.69 -18.14
C ASN A 233 -0.28 3.57 -17.24
N TYR A 234 -0.78 3.87 -16.05
CA TYR A 234 -0.12 4.58 -14.94
C TYR A 234 -0.53 4.00 -13.58
N THR A 235 -1.16 2.83 -13.60
CA THR A 235 -1.67 2.11 -12.45
C THR A 235 -0.91 0.81 -12.26
N TYR A 236 -0.75 0.40 -11.00
CA TYR A 236 0.18 -0.65 -10.61
C TYR A 236 -0.48 -1.64 -9.66
N VAL A 237 -0.12 -2.91 -9.79
CA VAL A 237 -0.32 -3.92 -8.74
C VAL A 237 0.98 -4.04 -7.97
N THR A 238 0.95 -3.83 -6.66
CA THR A 238 2.14 -3.46 -5.87
C THR A 238 2.25 -4.26 -4.57
N PRO A 239 3.46 -4.46 -4.03
CA PRO A 239 3.64 -5.02 -2.69
C PRO A 239 3.44 -3.96 -1.58
N THR A 240 2.94 -4.41 -0.43
CA THR A 240 2.92 -3.67 0.85
C THR A 240 3.34 -4.62 1.96
N THR A 241 4.36 -4.26 2.73
CA THR A 241 5.01 -5.13 3.74
C THR A 241 5.51 -4.32 4.93
N ARG A 242 6.04 -4.96 5.97
CA ARG A 242 6.60 -4.25 7.15
C ARG A 242 8.03 -3.78 6.97
N ASP A 243 8.78 -4.41 6.07
CA ASP A 243 10.18 -4.07 5.80
C ASP A 243 10.56 -4.24 4.32
N VAL A 244 11.71 -3.69 3.94
CA VAL A 244 12.21 -3.70 2.55
C VAL A 244 12.56 -5.11 2.08
N ALA A 245 13.04 -5.97 2.98
CA ALA A 245 13.38 -7.36 2.65
C ALA A 245 12.14 -8.15 2.20
N ASP A 246 11.04 -8.02 2.94
CA ASP A 246 9.75 -8.63 2.57
C ASP A 246 9.20 -8.02 1.28
N THR A 247 9.36 -6.71 1.06
CA THR A 247 8.99 -6.05 -0.20
C THR A 247 9.76 -6.66 -1.39
N ALA A 248 11.07 -6.86 -1.26
CA ALA A 248 11.89 -7.47 -2.29
C ALA A 248 11.51 -8.93 -2.55
N LEU A 249 11.24 -9.70 -1.49
CA LEU A 249 10.76 -11.08 -1.57
C LEU A 249 9.43 -11.18 -2.34
N MET A 250 8.49 -10.31 -2.00
CA MET A 250 7.19 -10.26 -2.67
C MET A 250 7.29 -9.80 -4.12
N LEU A 251 8.08 -8.76 -4.41
CA LEU A 251 8.29 -8.26 -5.77
C LEU A 251 8.91 -9.33 -6.67
N GLN A 252 9.88 -10.11 -6.15
CA GLN A 252 10.49 -11.22 -6.88
C GLN A 252 9.45 -12.30 -7.27
N ALA A 253 8.46 -12.56 -6.43
CA ALA A 253 7.36 -13.46 -6.79
C ALA A 253 6.44 -12.86 -7.86
N MET A 254 6.17 -11.54 -7.81
CA MET A 254 5.18 -10.87 -8.67
C MET A 254 5.71 -10.49 -10.07
N THR A 255 7.03 -10.35 -10.25
CA THR A 255 7.66 -9.74 -11.44
C THR A 255 7.72 -10.64 -12.68
N GLY A 256 7.92 -10.01 -13.84
CA GLY A 256 8.24 -10.65 -15.13
C GLY A 256 7.19 -10.42 -16.22
N ALA A 257 7.60 -10.61 -17.48
CA ALA A 257 6.74 -10.42 -18.65
C ALA A 257 5.45 -11.27 -18.62
N HIS A 258 4.36 -10.70 -19.16
CA HIS A 258 3.09 -11.41 -19.37
C HIS A 258 2.35 -10.83 -20.58
N GLY A 259 1.69 -11.70 -21.37
CA GLY A 259 1.03 -11.30 -22.63
C GLY A 259 -0.18 -10.36 -22.47
N SER A 260 -0.65 -10.12 -21.25
CA SER A 260 -1.76 -9.19 -20.97
C SER A 260 -1.32 -7.73 -20.83
N ASP A 261 -0.03 -7.44 -20.70
CA ASP A 261 0.48 -6.09 -20.46
C ASP A 261 1.66 -5.79 -21.40
N PRO A 262 1.49 -4.87 -22.38
CA PRO A 262 2.53 -4.55 -23.34
C PRO A 262 3.78 -3.93 -22.68
N TRP A 263 3.64 -3.27 -21.53
CA TRP A 263 4.77 -2.68 -20.80
C TRP A 263 5.62 -3.73 -20.08
N SER A 264 5.08 -4.92 -19.87
CA SER A 264 5.83 -6.02 -19.26
C SER A 264 6.65 -6.81 -20.27
N LEU A 265 6.39 -6.67 -21.57
CA LEU A 265 7.10 -7.40 -22.61
C LEU A 265 8.59 -7.03 -22.62
N GLY A 266 9.44 -8.04 -22.64
CA GLY A 266 10.90 -7.86 -22.60
C GLY A 266 11.47 -7.51 -21.23
N VAL A 267 10.64 -7.44 -20.18
CA VAL A 267 11.08 -7.17 -18.81
C VAL A 267 11.44 -8.49 -18.13
N PRO A 268 12.73 -8.76 -17.85
CA PRO A 268 13.12 -10.00 -17.21
C PRO A 268 12.66 -10.03 -15.75
N ALA A 269 12.37 -11.23 -15.25
CA ALA A 269 12.26 -11.43 -13.82
C ALA A 269 13.65 -11.22 -13.18
N GLN A 270 13.69 -10.47 -12.06
CA GLN A 270 14.93 -10.14 -11.36
C GLN A 270 14.95 -10.83 -9.99
N PRO A 271 16.13 -11.24 -9.49
CA PRO A 271 16.28 -11.86 -8.18
C PRO A 271 16.31 -10.81 -7.06
N TYR A 272 15.26 -9.98 -6.94
CA TYR A 272 15.25 -8.81 -6.05
C TYR A 272 15.61 -9.13 -4.59
N PHE A 273 15.12 -10.24 -4.04
CA PHE A 273 15.43 -10.66 -2.68
C PHE A 273 16.83 -11.25 -2.55
N ASP A 274 17.19 -12.15 -3.46
CA ASP A 274 18.50 -12.83 -3.41
C ASP A 274 19.66 -11.87 -3.72
N ALA A 275 19.40 -10.78 -4.45
CA ALA A 275 20.36 -9.71 -4.75
C ALA A 275 20.41 -8.63 -3.66
N LEU A 276 19.44 -8.59 -2.75
CA LEU A 276 19.42 -7.60 -1.68
C LEU A 276 20.58 -7.82 -0.72
N ARG A 277 21.26 -6.74 -0.34
CA ARG A 277 22.34 -6.76 0.66
C ARG A 277 21.96 -5.77 1.76
N PRO A 278 21.25 -6.20 2.81
CA PRO A 278 20.85 -5.29 3.89
C PRO A 278 22.07 -4.63 4.55
N GLY A 279 21.94 -3.35 4.88
CA GLY A 279 23.03 -2.54 5.41
C GLY A 279 23.97 -1.98 4.34
N GLY A 280 25.05 -1.34 4.78
CA GLY A 280 25.99 -0.64 3.92
C GLY A 280 25.85 0.88 3.98
N ASP A 281 26.52 1.55 3.05
CA ASP A 281 26.57 3.00 2.94
C ASP A 281 26.03 3.45 1.57
N LEU A 282 25.88 4.76 1.40
CA LEU A 282 25.43 5.42 0.18
C LEU A 282 26.57 6.26 -0.44
N ARG A 283 27.84 5.90 -0.19
CA ARG A 283 28.99 6.64 -0.74
C ARG A 283 28.94 6.68 -2.26
N GLY A 284 29.11 7.87 -2.81
CA GLY A 284 29.07 8.12 -4.26
C GLY A 284 27.67 8.05 -4.86
N LYS A 285 26.61 7.99 -4.02
CA LYS A 285 25.22 8.16 -4.48
C LYS A 285 24.81 9.61 -4.39
N ARG A 286 24.21 10.13 -5.46
CA ARG A 286 23.70 11.49 -5.54
C ARG A 286 22.19 11.48 -5.38
N VAL A 287 21.68 12.26 -4.44
CA VAL A 287 20.27 12.30 -4.06
C VAL A 287 19.76 13.72 -4.20
N LEU A 288 18.80 13.92 -5.12
CA LEU A 288 18.00 15.13 -5.13
C LEU A 288 17.01 15.08 -3.98
N TYR A 289 16.76 16.20 -3.32
CA TYR A 289 15.75 16.26 -2.27
C TYR A 289 14.86 17.50 -2.34
N CYS A 290 13.61 17.34 -1.92
CA CYS A 290 12.64 18.43 -1.84
C CYS A 290 11.51 18.08 -0.85
N ALA A 291 11.29 18.91 0.16
CA ALA A 291 10.24 18.67 1.15
C ALA A 291 8.83 18.74 0.52
N THR A 292 8.62 19.70 -0.39
CA THR A 292 7.30 19.97 -0.98
C THR A 292 7.45 20.65 -2.34
N PRO A 293 6.58 20.41 -3.33
CA PRO A 293 6.62 21.19 -4.56
C PRO A 293 6.39 22.67 -4.28
N LYS A 294 6.84 23.51 -5.20
CA LYS A 294 6.68 24.96 -5.10
C LYS A 294 5.21 25.33 -4.86
N GLY A 295 4.94 26.04 -3.77
CA GLY A 295 3.60 26.52 -3.41
C GLY A 295 2.72 25.50 -2.67
N ARG A 296 3.26 24.35 -2.25
CA ARG A 296 2.53 23.34 -1.48
C ARG A 296 3.01 23.27 -0.02
N PRO A 297 2.12 23.00 0.94
CA PRO A 297 2.47 23.00 2.37
C PRO A 297 3.16 21.70 2.82
N VAL A 298 3.84 21.77 3.96
CA VAL A 298 4.32 20.62 4.73
C VAL A 298 4.21 20.99 6.22
N SER A 299 3.73 20.06 7.04
CA SER A 299 3.64 20.23 8.49
C SER A 299 5.03 20.27 9.13
N ALA A 300 5.14 20.94 10.27
CA ALA A 300 6.36 21.02 11.07
C ALA A 300 6.88 19.62 11.46
N ASP A 301 5.99 18.70 11.83
CA ASP A 301 6.35 17.32 12.18
C ASP A 301 6.99 16.58 11.00
N VAL A 302 6.41 16.70 9.80
CA VAL A 302 6.96 16.08 8.59
C VAL A 302 8.26 16.75 8.16
N ALA A 303 8.36 18.07 8.27
CA ALA A 303 9.59 18.80 7.96
C ALA A 303 10.73 18.37 8.90
N ALA A 304 10.49 18.28 10.20
CA ALA A 304 11.48 17.82 11.18
C ALA A 304 11.94 16.37 10.90
N ALA A 305 11.00 15.47 10.60
CA ALA A 305 11.31 14.10 10.23
C ALA A 305 12.13 14.03 8.92
N PHE A 306 11.83 14.91 7.96
CA PHE A 306 12.53 14.98 6.68
C PHE A 306 13.99 15.42 6.86
N GLU A 307 14.24 16.45 7.67
CA GLU A 307 15.60 16.91 7.99
C GLU A 307 16.41 15.80 8.69
N ALA A 308 15.83 15.11 9.68
CA ALA A 308 16.50 13.98 10.35
C ALA A 308 16.82 12.81 9.38
N ALA A 309 15.95 12.59 8.39
CA ALA A 309 16.19 11.59 7.35
C ALA A 309 17.31 12.01 6.39
N LEU A 310 17.38 13.30 6.02
CA LEU A 310 18.49 13.85 5.23
C LEU A 310 19.82 13.73 5.98
N GLU A 311 19.86 14.04 7.27
CA GLU A 311 21.04 13.84 8.11
C GLU A 311 21.49 12.37 8.09
N THR A 312 20.54 11.43 8.13
CA THR A 312 20.84 10.00 8.04
C THR A 312 21.44 9.64 6.68
N LEU A 313 20.83 10.07 5.57
CA LEU A 313 21.37 9.86 4.22
C LEU A 313 22.79 10.45 4.08
N HIS A 314 23.02 11.65 4.60
CA HIS A 314 24.33 12.29 4.61
C HIS A 314 25.35 11.50 5.43
N SER A 315 24.97 11.01 6.62
CA SER A 315 25.84 10.20 7.48
C SER A 315 26.24 8.86 6.84
N MET A 316 25.39 8.34 5.95
CA MET A 316 25.68 7.18 5.12
C MET A 316 26.57 7.52 3.91
N GLY A 317 26.94 8.78 3.70
CA GLY A 317 27.83 9.21 2.63
C GLY A 317 27.15 9.59 1.31
N ALA A 318 25.83 9.78 1.30
CA ALA A 318 25.13 10.31 0.13
C ALA A 318 25.47 11.79 -0.10
N GLU A 319 25.63 12.16 -1.36
CA GLU A 319 25.72 13.55 -1.82
C GLU A 319 24.31 14.10 -2.01
N LEU A 320 23.95 15.13 -1.23
CA LEU A 320 22.60 15.69 -1.22
C LEU A 320 22.54 17.02 -1.98
N GLU A 321 21.63 17.12 -2.94
CA GLU A 321 21.37 18.35 -3.70
C GLU A 321 19.89 18.74 -3.58
N GLN A 322 19.61 19.97 -3.15
CA GLN A 322 18.23 20.45 -3.05
C GLN A 322 17.70 20.82 -4.42
N MET A 323 16.50 20.33 -4.78
CA MET A 323 15.81 20.76 -6.00
C MET A 323 14.68 21.75 -5.70
N SER A 324 14.35 22.60 -6.68
CA SER A 324 13.36 23.68 -6.53
C SER A 324 11.91 23.23 -6.32
N GLY A 325 11.59 21.98 -6.68
CA GLY A 325 10.21 21.47 -6.69
C GLY A 325 9.33 22.11 -7.76
N GLU A 326 9.89 22.89 -8.69
CA GLU A 326 9.17 23.50 -9.81
C GLU A 326 8.78 22.47 -10.88
N GLY A 327 7.59 22.61 -11.46
CA GLY A 327 7.07 21.65 -12.46
C GLY A 327 6.50 20.36 -11.87
N TYR A 328 6.46 20.23 -10.55
CA TYR A 328 5.91 19.06 -9.85
C TYR A 328 4.46 19.21 -9.35
N ASP A 329 3.84 20.37 -9.57
CA ASP A 329 2.39 20.54 -9.35
C ASP A 329 1.58 19.91 -10.50
N VAL A 330 1.50 18.59 -10.49
CA VAL A 330 0.97 17.79 -11.62
C VAL A 330 -0.48 17.34 -11.42
N GLU A 331 -1.11 17.72 -10.31
CA GLU A 331 -2.48 17.30 -9.98
C GLU A 331 -3.48 17.65 -11.10
N PRO A 332 -3.47 18.85 -11.71
CA PRO A 332 -4.40 19.15 -12.80
C PRO A 332 -4.24 18.23 -14.02
N VAL A 333 -2.99 17.88 -14.37
CA VAL A 333 -2.67 16.95 -15.47
C VAL A 333 -3.11 15.54 -15.10
N TRP A 334 -2.80 15.10 -13.88
CA TRP A 334 -3.21 13.79 -13.37
C TRP A 334 -4.74 13.67 -13.36
N ARG A 335 -5.47 14.70 -12.94
CA ARG A 335 -6.94 14.71 -12.86
C ARG A 335 -7.58 14.53 -14.23
N VAL A 336 -7.07 15.20 -15.26
CA VAL A 336 -7.53 15.01 -16.65
C VAL A 336 -7.36 13.56 -17.08
N ILE A 337 -6.17 12.98 -16.89
CA ILE A 337 -5.88 11.59 -17.30
C ILE A 337 -6.70 10.58 -16.49
N ASN A 338 -6.79 10.79 -15.17
CA ASN A 338 -7.42 9.84 -14.28
C ASN A 338 -8.95 9.88 -14.31
N HIS A 339 -9.54 11.08 -14.24
CA HIS A 339 -10.99 11.18 -14.23
C HIS A 339 -11.61 10.86 -15.59
N THR A 340 -10.92 11.09 -16.72
CA THR A 340 -11.40 10.61 -18.02
C THR A 340 -11.40 9.09 -18.10
N SER A 341 -10.37 8.42 -17.57
CA SER A 341 -10.34 6.96 -17.44
C SER A 341 -11.49 6.43 -16.59
N TRP A 342 -11.77 7.06 -15.43
CA TRP A 342 -12.91 6.69 -14.60
C TRP A 342 -14.25 6.95 -15.26
N ARG A 343 -14.42 8.08 -15.94
CA ARG A 343 -15.65 8.38 -16.68
C ARG A 343 -15.89 7.37 -17.78
N GLY A 344 -14.86 7.02 -18.55
CA GLY A 344 -14.94 5.96 -19.56
C GLY A 344 -15.35 4.61 -18.98
N ARG A 345 -14.88 4.28 -17.78
CA ARG A 345 -15.21 3.03 -17.07
C ARG A 345 -16.61 3.01 -16.45
N PHE A 346 -17.01 4.10 -15.81
CA PHE A 346 -18.10 4.08 -14.84
C PHE A 346 -19.30 4.94 -15.22
N ALA A 347 -19.25 5.75 -16.28
CA ALA A 347 -20.41 6.55 -16.70
C ALA A 347 -21.65 5.70 -17.03
N PRO A 348 -21.56 4.58 -17.78
CA PRO A 348 -22.71 3.71 -18.00
C PRO A 348 -23.25 3.10 -16.70
N LEU A 349 -22.34 2.72 -15.79
CA LEU A 349 -22.70 2.16 -14.49
C LEU A 349 -23.43 3.20 -13.62
N ALA A 350 -22.95 4.43 -13.59
CA ALA A 350 -23.56 5.53 -12.86
C ALA A 350 -24.93 5.93 -13.43
N ALA A 351 -25.10 5.89 -14.76
CA ALA A 351 -26.41 6.15 -15.38
C ALA A 351 -27.46 5.10 -14.99
N ALA A 352 -27.05 3.84 -14.84
CA ALA A 352 -27.95 2.73 -14.50
C ALA A 352 -28.19 2.56 -13.00
N HIS A 353 -27.20 2.88 -12.15
CA HIS A 353 -27.17 2.49 -10.74
C HIS A 353 -26.60 3.57 -9.80
N ALA A 354 -26.87 4.84 -10.07
CA ALA A 354 -26.37 5.96 -9.27
C ALA A 354 -26.66 5.80 -7.75
N ASP A 355 -27.81 5.24 -7.40
CA ASP A 355 -28.25 5.01 -6.02
C ASP A 355 -27.42 3.97 -5.26
N GLN A 356 -26.63 3.16 -5.97
CA GLN A 356 -25.78 2.11 -5.41
C GLN A 356 -24.28 2.45 -5.44
N LEU A 357 -23.91 3.62 -5.98
CA LEU A 357 -22.53 4.11 -6.04
C LEU A 357 -22.26 5.14 -4.96
N SER A 358 -21.01 5.24 -4.53
CA SER A 358 -20.62 6.26 -3.55
C SER A 358 -20.80 7.69 -4.10
N PRO A 359 -21.28 8.65 -3.28
CA PRO A 359 -21.38 10.06 -3.70
C PRO A 359 -20.04 10.63 -4.18
N SER A 360 -18.93 10.19 -3.58
CA SER A 360 -17.59 10.60 -4.00
C SER A 360 -17.25 10.14 -5.41
N LEU A 361 -17.63 8.92 -5.81
CA LEU A 361 -17.41 8.45 -7.17
C LEU A 361 -18.21 9.28 -8.16
N LEU A 362 -19.53 9.46 -7.92
CA LEU A 362 -20.40 10.26 -8.78
C LEU A 362 -19.87 11.68 -8.99
N LYS A 363 -19.44 12.34 -7.91
CA LYS A 363 -18.85 13.69 -7.99
C LYS A 363 -17.56 13.69 -8.82
N GLN A 364 -16.71 12.67 -8.75
CA GLN A 364 -15.51 12.61 -9.61
C GLN A 364 -15.84 12.37 -11.08
N LEU A 365 -16.86 11.57 -11.39
CA LEU A 365 -17.31 11.38 -12.77
C LEU A 365 -17.83 12.70 -13.36
N ALA A 366 -18.57 13.49 -12.57
CA ALA A 366 -19.05 14.82 -12.98
C ALA A 366 -17.91 15.81 -13.25
N LEU A 367 -16.79 15.74 -12.49
CA LEU A 367 -15.62 16.60 -12.73
C LEU A 367 -14.95 16.38 -14.10
N ALA A 368 -15.18 15.24 -14.76
CA ALA A 368 -14.66 14.97 -16.11
C ALA A 368 -15.75 15.05 -17.21
N GLU A 369 -16.90 15.64 -16.91
CA GLU A 369 -18.01 15.72 -17.87
C GLU A 369 -17.62 16.52 -19.13
N HIS A 370 -16.81 17.56 -18.97
CA HIS A 370 -16.45 18.52 -20.01
C HIS A 370 -14.98 18.43 -20.48
N VAL A 371 -14.29 17.33 -20.19
CA VAL A 371 -12.94 17.10 -20.73
C VAL A 371 -13.08 16.55 -22.15
N ASP A 372 -12.66 17.32 -23.14
CA ASP A 372 -12.65 16.90 -24.55
C ASP A 372 -11.35 16.17 -24.94
N GLY A 373 -11.31 15.66 -26.18
CA GLY A 373 -10.14 14.94 -26.69
C GLY A 373 -8.88 15.80 -26.82
N VAL A 374 -9.02 17.12 -27.00
CA VAL A 374 -7.88 18.04 -27.09
C VAL A 374 -7.25 18.23 -25.72
N ALA A 375 -8.05 18.48 -24.69
CA ALA A 375 -7.61 18.60 -23.31
C ALA A 375 -6.93 17.31 -22.82
N PHE A 376 -7.49 16.14 -23.15
CA PHE A 376 -6.86 14.85 -22.85
C PHE A 376 -5.49 14.73 -23.54
N GLN A 377 -5.40 15.05 -24.83
CA GLN A 377 -4.14 14.95 -25.57
C GLN A 377 -3.08 15.94 -25.04
N GLN A 378 -3.49 17.14 -24.63
CA GLN A 378 -2.61 18.12 -23.97
C GLN A 378 -2.06 17.58 -22.65
N ALA A 379 -2.90 16.91 -21.84
CA ALA A 379 -2.46 16.26 -20.62
C ALA A 379 -1.46 15.13 -20.90
N MET A 380 -1.63 14.38 -21.99
CA MET A 380 -0.65 13.36 -22.42
C MET A 380 0.68 14.00 -22.85
N PHE A 381 0.68 15.14 -23.54
CA PHE A 381 1.91 15.89 -23.84
C PHE A 381 2.60 16.39 -22.56
N ALA A 382 1.84 16.91 -21.60
CA ALA A 382 2.36 17.33 -20.30
C ALA A 382 2.96 16.15 -19.51
N ARG A 383 2.32 14.98 -19.55
CA ARG A 383 2.87 13.73 -18.99
C ARG A 383 4.22 13.36 -19.62
N THR A 384 4.37 13.49 -20.94
CA THR A 384 5.66 13.26 -21.61
C THR A 384 6.72 14.29 -21.19
N ALA A 385 6.35 15.57 -21.07
CA ALA A 385 7.27 16.60 -20.58
C ALA A 385 7.76 16.29 -19.16
N LEU A 386 6.85 15.92 -18.26
CA LEU A 386 7.17 15.50 -16.90
C LEU A 386 8.11 14.28 -16.88
N PHE A 387 7.86 13.26 -17.71
CA PHE A 387 8.74 12.09 -17.83
C PHE A 387 10.17 12.50 -18.19
N ARG A 388 10.34 13.40 -19.17
CA ARG A 388 11.66 13.89 -19.58
C ARG A 388 12.35 14.68 -18.49
N THR A 389 11.62 15.48 -17.72
CA THR A 389 12.16 16.21 -16.56
C THR A 389 12.70 15.24 -15.51
N VAL A 390 11.90 14.25 -15.10
CA VAL A 390 12.32 13.26 -14.08
C VAL A 390 13.48 12.40 -14.59
N GLN A 391 13.45 11.99 -15.86
CA GLN A 391 14.55 11.26 -16.50
C GLN A 391 15.85 12.06 -16.47
N ALA A 392 15.83 13.34 -16.89
CA ALA A 392 17.04 14.18 -16.91
C ALA A 392 17.64 14.38 -15.51
N GLN A 393 16.78 14.48 -14.49
CA GLN A 393 17.21 14.54 -13.10
C GLN A 393 17.88 13.23 -12.65
N LEU A 394 17.27 12.08 -12.97
CA LEU A 394 17.79 10.76 -12.62
C LEU A 394 18.89 10.25 -13.57
N GLU A 395 19.19 10.93 -14.67
CA GLU A 395 20.42 10.70 -15.44
C GLU A 395 21.64 11.24 -14.69
N THR A 396 21.48 12.36 -14.00
CA THR A 396 22.54 13.02 -13.24
C THR A 396 22.51 12.70 -11.74
N HIS A 397 21.47 12.04 -11.24
CA HIS A 397 21.34 11.65 -9.83
C HIS A 397 20.88 10.19 -9.74
N ASP A 398 21.11 9.54 -8.62
CA ASP A 398 20.68 8.15 -8.41
C ASP A 398 19.25 8.09 -7.87
N PHE A 399 18.88 9.06 -7.02
CA PHE A 399 17.58 9.07 -6.36
C PHE A 399 16.99 10.47 -6.21
N ILE A 400 15.66 10.52 -6.04
CA ILE A 400 14.93 11.69 -5.52
C ILE A 400 14.32 11.31 -4.17
N PHE A 401 14.49 12.14 -3.16
CA PHE A 401 14.02 11.94 -1.79
C PHE A 401 13.03 13.03 -1.36
N THR A 402 11.84 12.63 -0.95
CA THR A 402 10.73 13.54 -0.61
C THR A 402 9.92 12.97 0.56
N PRO A 403 9.19 13.76 1.34
CA PRO A 403 8.08 13.25 2.13
C PRO A 403 7.07 12.49 1.27
N THR A 404 6.46 11.45 1.82
CA THR A 404 5.35 10.75 1.14
C THR A 404 4.07 11.56 1.24
N LEU A 405 3.81 12.14 2.42
CA LEU A 405 2.66 12.97 2.74
C LEU A 405 3.13 14.27 3.39
N SER A 406 2.37 15.35 3.24
CA SER A 406 2.69 16.65 3.85
C SER A 406 2.38 16.70 5.35
N ARG A 407 1.50 15.83 5.84
CA ARG A 407 1.19 15.62 7.27
C ARG A 407 0.77 14.17 7.52
N THR A 408 0.73 13.80 8.81
CA THR A 408 0.22 12.52 9.32
C THR A 408 -1.23 12.25 8.92
N ALA A 409 -1.75 11.07 9.28
CA ALA A 409 -3.08 10.63 8.87
C ALA A 409 -4.20 11.61 9.32
N LEU A 410 -5.11 11.89 8.39
CA LEU A 410 -6.23 12.82 8.57
C LEU A 410 -7.36 12.21 9.42
N PRO A 411 -8.30 13.02 9.94
CA PRO A 411 -9.52 12.51 10.56
C PRO A 411 -10.25 11.51 9.65
N ILE A 412 -10.87 10.49 10.25
CA ILE A 412 -11.54 9.40 9.51
C ILE A 412 -12.72 9.89 8.65
N ASP A 413 -13.31 11.03 8.98
CA ASP A 413 -14.45 11.67 8.31
C ASP A 413 -14.04 12.78 7.32
N GLN A 414 -12.74 12.91 7.04
CA GLN A 414 -12.22 13.88 6.08
C GLN A 414 -12.93 13.80 4.71
N ASP A 415 -13.42 14.94 4.21
CA ASP A 415 -13.95 15.02 2.85
C ASP A 415 -12.81 15.12 1.84
N LEU A 416 -12.83 14.22 0.84
CA LEU A 416 -11.92 14.22 -0.31
C LEU A 416 -11.93 15.55 -1.09
N PHE A 417 -13.07 16.23 -1.13
CA PHE A 417 -13.24 17.50 -1.83
C PHE A 417 -13.18 18.71 -0.90
N GLY A 418 -12.97 18.47 0.39
CA GLY A 418 -12.86 19.51 1.40
C GLY A 418 -11.49 20.16 1.43
N SER A 419 -11.35 21.09 2.36
CA SER A 419 -10.04 21.62 2.76
C SER A 419 -9.28 20.61 3.62
N ILE A 420 -7.96 20.85 3.71
CA ILE A 420 -7.08 20.18 4.64
C ILE A 420 -6.49 21.22 5.58
N GLU A 421 -6.48 20.90 6.87
CA GLU A 421 -5.80 21.69 7.89
C GLU A 421 -4.36 21.18 8.04
N ILE A 422 -3.38 22.09 8.11
CA ILE A 422 -1.97 21.80 8.35
C ILE A 422 -1.43 22.93 9.24
N ASP A 423 -0.98 22.58 10.44
CA ASP A 423 -0.42 23.50 11.45
C ASP A 423 -1.32 24.73 11.74
N GLY A 424 -2.63 24.52 11.81
CA GLY A 424 -3.62 25.57 12.06
C GLY A 424 -4.05 26.39 10.83
N GLU A 425 -3.43 26.16 9.67
CA GLU A 425 -3.80 26.78 8.40
C GLU A 425 -4.68 25.85 7.55
N SER A 426 -5.69 26.41 6.88
CA SER A 426 -6.61 25.65 6.02
C SER A 426 -6.30 25.86 4.55
N PHE A 427 -5.95 24.78 3.85
CA PHE A 427 -5.66 24.78 2.42
C PHE A 427 -6.83 24.20 1.62
N ALA A 428 -7.19 24.85 0.51
CA ALA A 428 -8.24 24.37 -0.38
C ALA A 428 -7.79 23.12 -1.14
N GLU A 429 -8.69 22.14 -1.29
CA GLU A 429 -8.46 20.84 -1.92
C GLU A 429 -7.44 19.94 -1.22
N LEU A 430 -7.89 18.76 -0.81
CA LEU A 430 -7.07 17.78 -0.10
C LEU A 430 -5.92 17.21 -0.96
N ARG A 431 -6.16 16.80 -2.21
CA ARG A 431 -5.19 16.01 -3.01
C ARG A 431 -3.84 16.71 -3.20
N PRO A 432 -3.79 17.92 -3.78
CA PRO A 432 -2.50 18.53 -4.10
C PRO A 432 -1.76 19.02 -2.85
N ASN A 433 -2.43 19.13 -1.70
CA ASN A 433 -1.84 19.59 -0.45
C ASN A 433 -1.47 18.45 0.49
N TRP A 434 -2.06 17.25 0.37
CA TRP A 434 -1.74 16.11 1.25
C TRP A 434 -0.68 15.17 0.69
N PHE A 435 -0.75 14.83 -0.59
CA PHE A 435 0.15 13.86 -1.23
C PHE A 435 0.73 14.37 -2.57
N PRO A 436 1.32 15.57 -2.61
CA PRO A 436 1.78 16.17 -3.87
C PRO A 436 2.82 15.32 -4.62
N TRP A 437 3.63 14.54 -3.90
CA TRP A 437 4.74 13.78 -4.46
C TRP A 437 4.38 12.40 -5.00
N THR A 438 3.16 11.88 -4.79
CA THR A 438 2.86 10.51 -5.22
C THR A 438 2.51 10.43 -6.71
N MET A 439 1.69 11.36 -7.20
CA MET A 439 1.18 11.40 -8.58
C MET A 439 2.25 11.53 -9.67
N PRO A 440 3.31 12.37 -9.52
CA PRO A 440 4.34 12.51 -10.54
C PRO A 440 4.95 11.17 -10.97
N PHE A 441 5.22 10.28 -10.01
CA PHE A 441 5.89 9.01 -10.28
C PHE A 441 4.95 7.89 -10.76
N ASN A 442 3.62 8.06 -10.62
CA ASN A 442 2.66 7.26 -11.38
C ASN A 442 2.68 7.67 -12.85
N LEU A 443 2.59 8.98 -13.12
CA LEU A 443 2.54 9.51 -14.47
C LEU A 443 3.80 9.17 -15.25
N THR A 444 4.98 9.29 -14.64
CA THR A 444 6.26 9.07 -15.33
C THR A 444 6.71 7.61 -15.36
N GLY A 445 6.08 6.71 -14.62
CA GLY A 445 6.50 5.32 -14.64
C GLY A 445 7.58 4.93 -13.63
N HIS A 446 8.34 5.89 -13.08
CA HIS A 446 9.52 5.68 -12.22
C HIS A 446 9.19 4.94 -10.92
N PRO A 447 10.06 4.05 -10.43
CA PRO A 447 9.83 3.32 -9.19
C PRO A 447 9.95 4.25 -7.98
N ALA A 448 9.04 4.10 -7.01
CA ALA A 448 8.99 4.89 -5.79
C ALA A 448 8.59 4.04 -4.59
N ILE A 449 9.32 4.14 -3.48
CA ILE A 449 9.07 3.39 -2.24
C ILE A 449 8.85 4.33 -1.08
N SER A 450 7.76 4.13 -0.33
CA SER A 450 7.49 4.80 0.95
C SER A 450 8.04 3.94 2.09
N LEU A 451 8.80 4.54 2.99
CA LEU A 451 9.41 3.93 4.16
C LEU A 451 8.98 4.67 5.44
N PRO A 452 8.73 3.98 6.56
CA PRO A 452 8.50 4.62 7.85
C PRO A 452 9.71 5.43 8.28
N CYS A 453 9.49 6.65 8.78
CA CYS A 453 10.53 7.64 9.02
C CYS A 453 10.24 8.49 10.26
N GLY A 454 9.80 7.84 11.34
CA GLY A 454 9.44 8.47 12.60
C GLY A 454 7.93 8.62 12.82
N ALA A 455 7.58 9.41 13.81
CA ALA A 455 6.21 9.70 14.19
C ALA A 455 6.03 11.20 14.44
N GLY A 456 4.84 11.71 14.16
CA GLY A 456 4.46 13.07 14.50
C GLY A 456 4.26 13.27 16.00
N SER A 457 4.08 14.51 16.40
CA SER A 457 3.71 14.90 17.77
C SER A 457 2.36 14.31 18.22
N ASP A 458 1.51 13.94 17.27
CA ASP A 458 0.25 13.21 17.46
C ASP A 458 0.43 11.69 17.64
N GLY A 459 1.66 11.18 17.57
CA GLY A 459 2.00 9.76 17.68
C GLY A 459 1.72 8.94 16.42
N LEU A 460 1.30 9.57 15.32
CA LEU A 460 1.03 8.89 14.06
C LEU A 460 2.29 8.75 13.20
N PRO A 461 2.40 7.68 12.39
CA PRO A 461 3.57 7.48 11.54
C PRO A 461 3.75 8.58 10.49
N ILE A 462 5.03 8.86 10.19
CA ILE A 462 5.46 9.68 9.07
C ILE A 462 6.22 8.78 8.09
N GLY A 463 5.99 8.98 6.78
CA GLY A 463 6.65 8.22 5.72
C GLY A 463 7.46 9.09 4.78
N MET A 464 8.66 8.64 4.41
CA MET A 464 9.50 9.25 3.38
C MET A 464 9.52 8.38 2.12
N GLN A 465 9.57 9.05 0.97
CA GLN A 465 9.57 8.45 -0.34
C GLN A 465 10.97 8.56 -0.97
N LEU A 466 11.50 7.44 -1.42
CA LEU A 466 12.67 7.36 -2.27
C LEU A 466 12.24 6.94 -3.68
N VAL A 467 12.72 7.67 -4.70
CA VAL A 467 12.40 7.43 -6.11
C VAL A 467 13.70 7.07 -6.84
N GLY A 468 13.66 5.99 -7.62
CA GLY A 468 14.82 5.52 -8.38
C GLY A 468 14.70 5.73 -9.88
N ARG A 469 15.79 5.45 -10.59
CA ARG A 469 15.83 5.41 -12.06
C ARG A 469 14.81 4.42 -12.63
N PHE A 470 14.27 4.75 -13.80
CA PHE A 470 13.31 3.89 -14.49
C PHE A 470 13.92 2.52 -14.80
N ARG A 471 13.26 1.43 -14.37
CA ARG A 471 13.70 0.03 -14.47
C ARG A 471 14.91 -0.36 -13.62
N GLU A 472 15.36 0.51 -12.71
CA GLU A 472 16.41 0.23 -11.73
C GLU A 472 15.85 -0.06 -10.34
N ASP A 473 14.73 -0.80 -10.27
CA ASP A 473 14.05 -1.17 -9.03
C ASP A 473 14.96 -1.89 -8.03
N GLN A 474 15.95 -2.65 -8.52
CA GLN A 474 16.92 -3.33 -7.66
C GLN A 474 17.84 -2.34 -6.93
N GLN A 475 18.30 -1.30 -7.62
CA GLN A 475 19.11 -0.23 -7.02
C GLN A 475 18.29 0.56 -6.00
N LEU A 476 17.02 0.82 -6.30
CA LEU A 476 16.10 1.46 -5.37
C LEU A 476 15.90 0.63 -4.09
N LEU A 477 15.63 -0.67 -4.23
CA LEU A 477 15.47 -1.57 -3.09
C LEU A 477 16.74 -1.67 -2.25
N GLN A 478 17.92 -1.69 -2.90
CA GLN A 478 19.20 -1.71 -2.22
C GLN A 478 19.43 -0.44 -1.37
N ALA A 479 19.15 0.74 -1.93
CA ALA A 479 19.27 2.00 -1.20
C ALA A 479 18.21 2.11 -0.07
N ALA A 480 16.99 1.68 -0.33
CA ALA A 480 15.92 1.64 0.67
C ALA A 480 16.24 0.71 1.84
N ALA A 481 16.83 -0.47 1.59
CA ALA A 481 17.24 -1.40 2.64
C ALA A 481 18.40 -0.85 3.48
N ALA A 482 19.35 -0.16 2.86
CA ALA A 482 20.43 0.52 3.58
C ALA A 482 19.88 1.65 4.46
N PHE A 483 18.99 2.48 3.91
CA PHE A 483 18.34 3.56 4.67
C PHE A 483 17.47 3.01 5.81
N GLU A 484 16.65 1.99 5.56
CA GLU A 484 15.83 1.33 6.59
C GLU A 484 16.70 0.80 7.73
N ALA A 485 17.87 0.22 7.44
CA ALA A 485 18.79 -0.27 8.47
C ALA A 485 19.40 0.86 9.33
N ALA A 486 19.63 2.04 8.74
CA ALA A 486 20.21 3.19 9.42
C ALA A 486 19.18 4.09 10.13
N HIS A 487 17.94 4.11 9.63
CA HIS A 487 16.90 5.06 10.04
C HIS A 487 15.65 4.38 10.63
N ARG A 488 15.74 3.14 11.11
CA ARG A 488 14.55 2.44 11.62
C ARG A 488 14.04 3.11 12.91
N PRO A 489 12.80 3.62 12.95
CA PRO A 489 12.15 3.91 14.23
C PRO A 489 12.09 2.61 15.03
N ALA A 490 12.09 2.67 16.36
CA ALA A 490 11.90 1.46 17.17
C ALA A 490 10.57 0.81 16.78
N ASN A 491 10.64 -0.29 16.02
CA ASN A 491 9.49 -0.98 15.43
C ASN A 491 8.65 -1.66 16.53
N ALA A 492 7.85 -0.87 17.23
CA ALA A 492 6.70 -1.40 17.93
C ALA A 492 5.57 -1.57 16.92
N LEU A 493 5.01 -2.78 16.82
CA LEU A 493 3.66 -2.91 16.27
C LEU A 493 2.74 -1.98 17.08
N PRO A 494 1.72 -1.37 16.45
CA PRO A 494 0.77 -0.54 17.18
C PRO A 494 0.16 -1.34 18.33
N VAL A 495 0.09 -0.71 19.51
CA VAL A 495 -0.56 -1.28 20.68
C VAL A 495 -2.06 -1.09 20.49
N LEU A 496 -2.69 -2.04 19.81
CA LEU A 496 -4.12 -2.07 19.66
C LEU A 496 -4.76 -2.51 20.99
N PRO A 497 -5.78 -1.79 21.51
CA PRO A 497 -6.50 -2.22 22.70
C PRO A 497 -7.26 -3.51 22.35
N PHE A 498 -6.85 -4.61 22.98
CA PHE A 498 -7.58 -5.88 22.93
C PHE A 498 -8.20 -6.18 24.28
#